data_AF-A0A519TFQ0-F1
#
_entry.id   AF-A0A519TFQ0-F1
#
_cell.length_a   1.000
_cell.length_b   1.000
_cell.length_c   1.000
_cell.angle_alpha   90.00
_cell.angle_beta   90.00
_cell.angle_gamma   90.00
#
_symmetry.space_group_name_H-M   'P 1'
#
loop_
_entity.id
_entity.type
_entity.pdbx_description
1 polymer ?
#
loop_
_entity_poly.entity_id
_entity_poly.type
_entity_poly.pdbx_seq_one_letter_code
_entity_poly.pdbx_strand_id
1 'polypeptide(L)'
;ITHITQEGQSIGMFYGYQVAGRVTPELLGKVAPSSAQSNPYKVGDLYFEDTNGDGVVNDADKKVIGNPYPDFTYGFAVNANYKSFDIRASFNGSQGNDVLDGQDYYLYNFEGSGNQYAEVADRYRNAANPGSGLNYRASRAGTQSNSTRLSSFYVQDGSYLRCTNITLGYNFPKMVAKTLHVENIRVFGSVDNAFTITDYKGYNPEVDYNAGANLTPGVDYGNYPLARAYNLGIKLTF
;
A
#
# COMPACT_ATOMS: atom_id res chain seq x y z
N ILE A 1 0.11 6.41 20.08
CA ILE A 1 -0.50 7.41 19.19
C ILE A 1 0.13 7.24 17.82
N THR A 2 -0.67 6.96 16.79
CA THR A 2 -0.21 6.73 15.40
C THR A 2 -0.33 7.98 14.53
N HIS A 3 -1.09 8.99 14.99
CA HIS A 3 -1.41 10.18 14.23
C HIS A 3 -1.20 11.45 15.06
N ILE A 4 -0.91 12.56 14.40
CA ILE A 4 -0.86 13.89 15.00
C ILE A 4 -1.72 14.87 14.20
N THR A 5 -2.29 15.85 14.88
CA THR A 5 -2.91 17.01 14.25
C THR A 5 -2.26 18.24 14.85
N GLN A 6 -1.62 19.05 14.00
CA GLN A 6 -0.91 20.25 14.41
C GLN A 6 -1.13 21.38 13.41
N GLU A 7 -0.99 22.61 13.87
CA GLU A 7 -1.20 23.80 13.05
C GLU A 7 -0.30 23.78 11.81
N GLY A 8 -0.86 24.15 10.65
CA GLY A 8 -0.14 24.16 9.38
C GLY A 8 -0.05 22.82 8.65
N GLN A 9 -0.65 21.74 9.18
CA GLN A 9 -0.74 20.44 8.52
C GLN A 9 -2.18 19.92 8.42
N SER A 10 -2.39 18.95 7.53
CA SER A 10 -3.66 18.22 7.45
C SER A 10 -3.95 17.48 8.75
N ILE A 11 -5.22 17.22 9.01
CA ILE A 11 -5.66 16.50 10.21
C ILE A 11 -5.21 15.04 10.16
N GLY A 12 -4.72 14.48 11.27
CA GLY A 12 -4.38 13.06 11.33
C GLY A 12 -3.24 12.67 10.39
N MET A 13 -2.10 13.38 10.43
CA MET A 13 -0.86 12.95 9.76
C MET A 13 -0.24 11.75 10.49
N PHE A 14 0.42 10.83 9.79
CA PHE A 14 1.13 9.73 10.46
C PHE A 14 2.29 10.27 11.29
N TYR A 15 2.37 9.84 12.55
CA TYR A 15 3.34 10.33 13.52
C TYR A 15 4.09 9.19 14.18
N GLY A 16 5.42 9.19 14.03
CA GLY A 16 6.27 8.10 14.50
C GLY A 16 7.76 8.39 14.31
N TYR A 17 8.56 7.34 14.37
CA TYR A 17 10.01 7.45 14.19
C TYR A 17 10.40 7.44 12.72
N GLN A 18 11.29 8.33 12.29
CA GLN A 18 11.84 8.27 10.95
C GLN A 18 13.00 7.29 10.91
N VAL A 19 12.92 6.29 10.04
CA VAL A 19 14.07 5.41 9.75
C VAL A 19 15.11 6.21 8.97
N ALA A 20 16.30 6.35 9.54
CA ALA A 20 17.44 6.99 8.90
C ALA A 20 18.27 5.99 8.06
N GLY A 21 18.12 4.70 8.33
CA GLY A 21 18.64 3.63 7.50
C GLY A 21 18.98 2.39 8.32
N ARG A 22 19.96 1.64 7.82
CA ARG A 22 20.52 0.47 8.49
C ARG A 22 21.92 0.74 9.01
N VAL A 23 22.22 0.19 10.19
CA VAL A 23 23.55 0.26 10.80
C VAL A 23 24.55 -0.50 9.92
N THR A 24 25.51 0.21 9.35
CA THR A 24 26.66 -0.38 8.63
C THR A 24 27.83 -0.61 9.60
N PRO A 25 28.88 -1.35 9.21
CA PRO A 25 30.09 -1.48 10.04
C PRO A 25 30.69 -0.13 10.45
N GLU A 26 30.64 0.89 9.59
CA GLU A 26 31.20 2.22 9.87
C GLU A 26 30.37 3.03 10.87
N LEU A 27 29.06 2.75 10.94
CA LEU A 27 28.08 3.42 11.80
C LEU A 27 27.92 2.74 13.17
N LEU A 28 28.43 1.52 13.33
CA LEU A 28 28.31 0.77 14.58
C LEU A 28 28.95 1.55 15.73
N GLY A 29 28.16 1.81 16.78
CA GLY A 29 28.58 2.59 17.94
C GLY A 29 28.63 4.11 17.74
N LYS A 30 28.24 4.62 16.56
CA LYS A 30 28.16 6.07 16.26
C LYS A 30 26.74 6.59 16.13
N VAL A 31 25.78 5.72 15.86
CA VAL A 31 24.36 6.09 15.78
C VAL A 31 23.76 6.21 17.19
N ALA A 32 22.86 7.16 17.38
CA ALA A 32 22.15 7.36 18.64
C ALA A 32 21.33 6.10 19.00
N PRO A 33 21.55 5.49 20.18
CA PRO A 33 20.72 4.38 20.64
C PRO A 33 19.32 4.88 21.00
N SER A 34 18.31 4.02 20.82
CA SER A 34 17.00 4.30 21.40
C SER A 34 17.01 4.09 22.91
N SER A 35 16.36 4.97 23.66
CA SER A 35 16.20 4.86 25.12
C SER A 35 15.49 3.59 25.59
N ALA A 36 14.72 2.92 24.72
CA ALA A 36 14.06 1.65 25.04
C ALA A 36 14.77 0.41 24.47
N GLN A 37 15.92 0.59 23.83
CA GLN A 37 16.72 -0.52 23.34
C GLN A 37 17.30 -1.32 24.51
N SER A 38 17.09 -2.64 24.53
CA SER A 38 17.65 -3.53 25.57
C SER A 38 18.96 -4.22 25.18
N ASN A 39 19.35 -4.15 23.90
CA ASN A 39 20.56 -4.76 23.36
C ASN A 39 21.27 -3.78 22.43
N PRO A 40 22.61 -3.66 22.44
CA PRO A 40 23.34 -2.80 21.52
C PRO A 40 23.03 -3.10 20.05
N TYR A 41 23.14 -2.07 19.21
CA TYR A 41 23.02 -2.23 17.76
C TYR A 41 24.01 -3.26 17.22
N LYS A 42 23.58 -3.96 16.18
CA LYS A 42 24.41 -4.80 15.34
C LYS A 42 24.29 -4.33 13.89
N VAL A 43 25.30 -4.67 13.10
CA VAL A 43 25.27 -4.38 11.66
C VAL A 43 24.02 -5.01 11.03
N GLY A 44 23.27 -4.20 10.29
CA GLY A 44 22.01 -4.57 9.65
C GLY A 44 20.75 -4.23 10.45
N ASP A 45 20.86 -3.72 11.69
CA ASP A 45 19.72 -3.18 12.44
C ASP A 45 19.21 -1.88 11.82
N LEU A 46 17.91 -1.60 11.94
CA LEU A 46 17.39 -0.27 11.64
C LEU A 46 17.83 0.70 12.74
N TYR A 47 18.09 1.95 12.38
CA TYR A 47 18.23 3.04 13.34
C TYR A 47 17.36 4.22 12.92
N PHE A 48 16.93 4.96 13.93
CA PHE A 48 16.06 6.12 13.75
C PHE A 48 16.88 7.41 13.79
N GLU A 49 16.32 8.45 13.19
CA GLU A 49 16.86 9.80 13.27
C GLU A 49 16.73 10.34 14.70
N ASP A 50 17.84 10.81 15.26
CA ASP A 50 17.86 11.70 16.43
C ASP A 50 17.61 13.11 15.92
N THR A 51 16.41 13.62 16.17
CA THR A 51 15.93 14.87 15.55
C THR A 51 16.34 16.11 16.35
N ASN A 52 16.70 15.92 17.62
CA ASN A 52 17.09 17.01 18.53
C ASN A 52 18.60 17.06 18.80
N GLY A 53 19.35 16.00 18.46
CA GLY A 53 20.80 15.93 18.56
C GLY A 53 21.34 15.68 19.97
N ASP A 54 20.52 15.15 20.90
CA ASP A 54 20.93 14.84 22.27
C ASP A 54 21.68 13.51 22.42
N GLY A 55 21.79 12.75 21.33
CA GLY A 55 22.49 11.47 21.27
C GLY A 55 21.65 10.28 21.74
N VAL A 56 20.34 10.44 21.99
CA VAL A 56 19.44 9.33 22.39
C VAL A 56 18.06 9.44 21.75
N VAL A 57 17.68 8.43 20.96
CA VAL A 57 16.35 8.40 20.33
C VAL A 57 15.26 8.06 21.36
N ASN A 58 14.34 8.98 21.59
CA ASN A 58 13.21 8.84 22.51
C ASN A 58 11.93 9.49 21.93
N ASP A 59 10.88 9.62 22.75
CA ASP A 59 9.58 10.11 22.27
C ASP A 59 9.60 11.56 21.76
N ALA A 60 10.62 12.35 22.14
CA ALA A 60 10.88 13.68 21.59
C ALA A 60 11.35 13.65 20.13
N ASP A 61 11.76 12.49 19.61
CA ASP A 61 12.26 12.33 18.24
C ASP A 61 11.21 11.91 17.21
N LYS A 62 9.96 11.76 17.66
CA LYS A 62 8.87 11.47 16.74
C LYS A 62 8.61 12.71 15.88
N LYS A 63 8.33 12.46 14.60
CA LYS A 63 7.89 13.48 13.66
C LYS A 63 6.80 12.94 12.74
N VAL A 64 6.30 13.80 11.87
CA VAL A 64 5.43 13.35 10.79
C VAL A 64 6.25 12.49 9.82
N ILE A 65 5.76 11.28 9.58
CA ILE A 65 6.43 10.26 8.77
C ILE A 65 5.66 9.88 7.50
N GLY A 66 4.48 10.45 7.29
CA GLY A 66 3.69 10.26 6.07
C GLY A 66 2.36 11.02 6.09
N ASN A 67 1.76 11.13 4.91
CA ASN A 67 0.54 11.86 4.65
C ASN A 67 -0.55 10.95 4.08
N PRO A 68 -1.64 10.67 4.81
CA PRO A 68 -2.72 9.81 4.32
C PRO A 68 -3.57 10.43 3.21
N TYR A 69 -3.41 11.73 2.92
CA TYR A 69 -4.19 12.44 1.91
C TYR A 69 -3.45 12.48 0.57
N PRO A 70 -4.13 12.19 -0.54
CA PRO A 70 -3.52 12.27 -1.85
C PRO A 70 -3.32 13.71 -2.30
N ASP A 71 -2.30 13.91 -3.13
CA ASP A 71 -2.06 15.17 -3.84
C ASP A 71 -3.22 15.45 -4.80
N PHE A 72 -3.70 14.40 -5.48
CA PHE A 72 -4.89 14.46 -6.32
C PHE A 72 -5.51 13.07 -6.52
N THR A 73 -6.81 13.07 -6.81
CA THR A 73 -7.54 11.89 -7.28
C THR A 73 -7.98 12.11 -8.73
N TYR A 74 -8.13 11.03 -9.47
CA TYR A 74 -8.46 11.09 -10.89
C TYR A 74 -9.32 9.93 -11.32
N GLY A 75 -10.04 10.13 -12.42
CA GLY A 75 -10.86 9.10 -13.03
C GLY A 75 -11.18 9.47 -14.46
N PHE A 76 -11.28 8.46 -15.31
CA PHE A 76 -11.60 8.63 -16.73
C PHE A 76 -12.30 7.40 -17.27
N ALA A 77 -13.02 7.57 -18.37
CA ALA A 77 -13.69 6.49 -19.06
C ALA A 77 -13.29 6.45 -20.53
N VAL A 78 -13.10 5.24 -21.05
CA VAL A 78 -12.84 4.99 -22.47
C VAL A 78 -14.09 4.36 -23.07
N ASN A 79 -14.64 5.02 -24.09
CA ASN A 79 -15.78 4.51 -24.86
C ASN A 79 -15.39 4.50 -26.32
N ALA A 80 -15.35 3.33 -26.94
CA ALA A 80 -15.06 3.20 -28.37
C ALA A 80 -16.01 2.22 -29.04
N ASN A 81 -16.33 2.49 -30.30
CA ASN A 81 -17.16 1.63 -31.12
C ASN A 81 -16.43 1.38 -32.44
N TYR A 82 -16.38 0.12 -32.86
CA TYR A 82 -15.82 -0.27 -34.15
C TYR A 82 -16.69 -1.34 -34.81
N LYS A 83 -17.37 -0.95 -35.90
CA LYS A 83 -18.39 -1.79 -36.57
C LYS A 83 -19.44 -2.25 -35.55
N SER A 84 -19.64 -3.55 -35.42
CA SER A 84 -20.58 -4.17 -34.48
C SER A 84 -20.02 -4.28 -33.05
N PHE A 85 -18.74 -3.99 -32.81
CA PHE A 85 -18.12 -4.10 -31.49
C PHE A 85 -18.18 -2.76 -30.75
N ASP A 86 -18.43 -2.83 -29.45
CA ASP A 86 -18.33 -1.69 -28.53
C ASP A 86 -17.47 -2.07 -27.32
N ILE A 87 -16.62 -1.15 -26.87
CA ILE A 87 -15.84 -1.28 -25.65
C ILE A 87 -16.12 -0.09 -24.73
N ARG A 88 -16.33 -0.39 -23.46
CA ARG A 88 -16.44 0.60 -22.39
C ARG A 88 -15.53 0.20 -21.25
N ALA A 89 -14.68 1.11 -20.80
CA ALA A 89 -13.83 0.89 -19.64
C ALA A 89 -13.87 2.12 -18.73
N SER A 90 -13.86 1.90 -17.42
CA SER A 90 -13.85 2.95 -16.41
C SER A 90 -12.63 2.78 -15.51
N PHE A 91 -11.97 3.90 -15.22
CA PHE A 91 -10.75 3.95 -14.44
C PHE A 91 -10.87 4.98 -13.32
N ASN A 92 -10.31 4.66 -12.15
CA ASN A 92 -10.12 5.60 -11.04
C ASN A 92 -8.74 5.42 -10.43
N GLY A 93 -8.23 6.44 -9.76
CA GLY A 93 -6.96 6.38 -9.08
C GLY A 93 -6.75 7.52 -8.10
N SER A 94 -5.71 7.36 -7.31
CA SER A 94 -5.23 8.30 -6.30
C SER A 94 -3.72 8.37 -6.40
N GLN A 95 -3.14 9.57 -6.22
CA GLN A 95 -1.69 9.78 -6.32
C GLN A 95 -1.19 10.60 -5.13
N GLY A 96 -0.08 10.14 -4.54
CA GLY A 96 0.68 10.86 -3.51
C GLY A 96 0.23 10.62 -2.07
N ASN A 97 -0.79 9.77 -1.85
CA ASN A 97 -1.16 9.37 -0.49
C ASN A 97 -0.27 8.25 0.03
N ASP A 98 0.05 8.31 1.32
CA ASP A 98 0.71 7.25 2.05
C ASP A 98 -0.32 6.37 2.77
N VAL A 99 0.04 5.11 2.98
CA VAL A 99 -0.70 4.14 3.78
C VAL A 99 0.19 3.63 4.90
N LEU A 100 -0.34 3.64 6.13
CA LEU A 100 0.29 2.97 7.25
C LEU A 100 -0.24 1.53 7.34
N ASP A 101 0.58 0.57 6.94
CA ASP A 101 0.20 -0.85 6.99
C ASP A 101 0.53 -1.46 8.35
N GLY A 102 -0.50 -1.64 9.19
CA GLY A 102 -0.36 -2.28 10.49
C GLY A 102 -0.08 -3.78 10.40
N GLN A 103 -0.37 -4.42 9.25
CA GLN A 103 -0.10 -5.85 9.05
C GLN A 103 1.41 -6.12 8.90
N ASP A 104 2.18 -5.14 8.42
CA ASP A 104 3.64 -5.21 8.36
C ASP A 104 4.26 -5.49 9.74
N TYR A 105 3.63 -5.05 10.84
CA TYR A 105 4.10 -5.41 12.18
C TYR A 105 4.27 -6.93 12.36
N TYR A 106 3.39 -7.73 11.75
CA TYR A 106 3.42 -9.18 11.82
C TYR A 106 4.18 -9.80 10.66
N LEU A 107 3.89 -9.36 9.43
CA LEU A 107 4.43 -9.96 8.21
C LEU A 107 5.89 -9.54 7.94
N TYR A 108 6.35 -8.50 8.61
CA TYR A 108 7.68 -7.92 8.54
C TYR A 108 8.41 -7.91 9.89
N ASN A 109 8.10 -8.83 10.82
CA ASN A 109 8.79 -8.86 12.12
C ASN A 109 10.25 -9.40 12.07
N PHE A 110 10.65 -10.10 11.00
CA PHE A 110 11.92 -10.82 10.82
C PHE A 110 12.35 -11.76 11.98
N GLU A 111 11.43 -12.15 12.86
CA GLU A 111 11.66 -13.06 13.98
C GLU A 111 11.47 -14.54 13.60
N GLY A 112 10.81 -14.79 12.46
CA GLY A 112 10.43 -16.14 12.01
C GLY A 112 9.46 -16.83 12.97
N SER A 113 8.60 -16.07 13.64
CA SER A 113 7.53 -16.56 14.52
C SER A 113 6.24 -16.89 13.76
N GLY A 114 6.12 -16.45 12.51
CA GLY A 114 5.00 -16.70 11.62
C GLY A 114 5.41 -16.57 10.15
N ASN A 115 4.44 -16.71 9.24
CA ASN A 115 4.69 -16.49 7.81
C ASN A 115 4.94 -14.99 7.53
N GLN A 116 5.76 -14.69 6.54
CA GLN A 116 6.25 -13.34 6.24
C GLN A 116 6.14 -13.06 4.75
N TYR A 117 6.30 -11.80 4.34
CA TYR A 117 6.43 -11.47 2.93
C TYR A 117 7.65 -12.16 2.31
N ALA A 118 7.54 -12.54 1.04
CA ALA A 118 8.63 -13.21 0.32
C ALA A 118 9.93 -12.37 0.30
N GLU A 119 9.81 -11.05 0.24
CA GLU A 119 10.94 -10.11 0.24
C GLU A 119 11.74 -10.05 1.55
N VAL A 120 11.18 -10.56 2.66
CA VAL A 120 11.94 -10.78 3.91
C VAL A 120 13.08 -11.79 3.71
N ALA A 121 12.97 -12.64 2.68
CA ALA A 121 14.07 -13.49 2.25
C ALA A 121 15.28 -12.68 1.74
N ASP A 122 15.10 -11.43 1.29
CA ASP A 122 16.18 -10.55 0.84
C ASP A 122 16.69 -9.58 1.91
N ARG A 123 16.57 -10.00 3.18
CA ARG A 123 17.10 -9.26 4.33
C ARG A 123 18.62 -9.25 4.41
N TYR A 124 19.16 -8.31 5.17
CA TYR A 124 20.57 -8.36 5.57
C TYR A 124 20.90 -9.64 6.33
N ARG A 125 21.94 -10.35 5.88
CA ARG A 125 22.50 -11.51 6.58
C ARG A 125 23.91 -11.22 7.09
N ASN A 126 24.76 -10.66 6.23
CA ASN A 126 26.14 -10.29 6.53
C ASN A 126 26.70 -9.41 5.39
N ALA A 127 27.95 -8.95 5.51
CA ALA A 127 28.57 -8.08 4.50
C ALA A 127 28.68 -8.74 3.11
N ALA A 128 28.85 -10.07 3.04
CA ALA A 128 28.87 -10.81 1.77
C ALA A 128 27.46 -11.05 1.19
N ASN A 129 26.42 -10.91 2.02
CA ASN A 129 25.01 -11.09 1.65
C ASN A 129 24.17 -9.94 2.24
N PRO A 130 24.32 -8.72 1.70
CA PRO A 130 23.74 -7.52 2.29
C PRO A 130 22.21 -7.39 2.08
N GLY A 131 21.65 -8.24 1.21
CA GLY A 131 20.24 -8.23 0.83
C GLY A 131 19.87 -7.01 -0.02
N SER A 132 18.59 -6.63 -0.02
CA SER A 132 18.03 -5.49 -0.77
C SER A 132 18.56 -4.12 -0.33
N GLY A 133 19.27 -4.06 0.79
CA GLY A 133 19.65 -2.79 1.44
C GLY A 133 18.51 -2.14 2.22
N LEU A 134 17.25 -2.50 1.96
CA LEU A 134 16.06 -2.00 2.65
C LEU A 134 15.70 -2.84 3.88
N ASN A 135 15.78 -4.16 3.73
CA ASN A 135 15.34 -5.11 4.75
C ASN A 135 16.41 -5.34 5.82
N TYR A 136 16.06 -5.12 7.08
CA TYR A 136 16.95 -5.22 8.21
C TYR A 136 17.21 -6.68 8.63
N ARG A 137 18.23 -6.91 9.46
CA ARG A 137 18.63 -8.26 9.85
C ARG A 137 17.53 -8.97 10.64
N ALA A 138 17.47 -10.29 10.54
CA ALA A 138 16.66 -11.08 11.47
C ALA A 138 17.17 -10.92 12.91
N SER A 139 16.24 -10.72 13.85
CA SER A 139 16.54 -10.65 15.28
C SER A 139 15.34 -11.15 16.07
N ARG A 140 15.58 -12.08 17.01
CA ARG A 140 14.61 -12.43 18.07
C ARG A 140 14.88 -11.71 19.39
N ALA A 141 16.05 -11.07 19.49
CA ALA A 141 16.46 -10.34 20.68
C ALA A 141 16.09 -8.86 20.53
N GLY A 142 15.65 -8.24 21.63
CA GLY A 142 15.04 -6.91 21.74
C GLY A 142 15.93 -5.72 21.39
N THR A 143 16.62 -5.74 20.25
CA THR A 143 16.97 -4.51 19.53
C THR A 143 15.64 -3.91 19.04
N GLN A 144 14.88 -3.29 19.95
CA GLN A 144 13.52 -2.75 19.72
C GLN A 144 13.45 -1.75 18.54
N SER A 145 14.60 -1.28 18.07
CA SER A 145 14.76 -0.51 16.84
C SER A 145 14.26 -1.23 15.58
N ASN A 146 14.17 -2.56 15.61
CA ASN A 146 13.93 -3.35 14.41
C ASN A 146 12.45 -3.60 14.11
N SER A 147 11.58 -3.94 15.07
CA SER A 147 10.24 -4.46 14.74
C SER A 147 9.07 -3.96 15.60
N THR A 148 9.29 -3.14 16.64
CA THR A 148 8.22 -2.86 17.62
C THR A 148 7.78 -1.40 17.72
N ARG A 149 8.45 -0.49 17.01
CA ARG A 149 8.15 0.94 17.06
C ARG A 149 7.55 1.41 15.74
N LEU A 150 6.40 2.06 15.84
CA LEU A 150 5.78 2.73 14.71
C LEU A 150 6.79 3.70 14.09
N SER A 151 7.12 3.46 12.83
CA SER A 151 8.13 4.20 12.10
C SER A 151 7.77 4.28 10.63
N SER A 152 8.51 5.12 9.89
CA SER A 152 8.41 5.24 8.45
C SER A 152 8.65 3.92 7.69
N PHE A 153 9.17 2.87 8.35
CA PHE A 153 9.32 1.53 7.75
C PHE A 153 7.97 0.89 7.38
N TYR A 154 6.90 1.23 8.11
CA TYR A 154 5.55 0.69 7.91
C TYR A 154 4.67 1.60 7.04
N VAL A 155 5.24 2.70 6.54
CA VAL A 155 4.56 3.64 5.67
C VAL A 155 4.88 3.26 4.22
N GLN A 156 3.86 3.06 3.41
CA GLN A 156 3.96 2.63 2.02
C GLN A 156 3.25 3.64 1.11
N ASP A 157 3.69 3.74 -0.14
CA ASP A 157 2.97 4.53 -1.16
C ASP A 157 1.63 3.87 -1.45
N GLY A 158 0.55 4.60 -1.20
CA GLY A 158 -0.83 4.22 -1.45
C GLY A 158 -1.33 4.66 -2.82
N SER A 159 -0.47 5.15 -3.70
CA SER A 159 -0.84 5.55 -5.05
C SER A 159 -1.27 4.35 -5.90
N TYR A 160 -2.31 4.54 -6.70
CA TYR A 160 -2.80 3.48 -7.59
C TYR A 160 -3.60 4.01 -8.78
N LEU A 161 -3.67 3.17 -9.81
CA LEU A 161 -4.64 3.24 -10.91
C LEU A 161 -5.42 1.93 -10.96
N ARG A 162 -6.75 2.00 -10.99
CA ARG A 162 -7.64 0.85 -11.10
C ARG A 162 -8.53 0.94 -12.31
N CYS A 163 -8.72 -0.20 -12.98
CA CYS A 163 -9.81 -0.41 -13.93
C CYS A 163 -11.01 -0.99 -13.17
N THR A 164 -11.99 -0.15 -12.87
CA THR A 164 -13.17 -0.53 -12.07
C THR A 164 -14.13 -1.42 -12.84
N ASN A 165 -14.25 -1.19 -14.15
CA ASN A 165 -15.02 -2.03 -15.05
C ASN A 165 -14.44 -1.97 -16.45
N ILE A 166 -14.41 -3.11 -17.14
CA ILE A 166 -14.21 -3.19 -18.58
C ILE A 166 -15.28 -4.08 -19.19
N THR A 167 -15.93 -3.61 -20.24
CA THR A 167 -17.01 -4.30 -20.95
C THR A 167 -16.72 -4.32 -22.43
N LEU A 168 -16.79 -5.50 -23.04
CA LEU A 168 -16.77 -5.70 -24.49
C LEU A 168 -18.13 -6.22 -24.95
N GLY A 169 -18.75 -5.52 -25.88
CA GLY A 169 -20.04 -5.85 -26.48
C GLY A 169 -19.92 -6.14 -27.97
N TYR A 170 -20.83 -6.97 -28.47
CA TYR A 170 -21.07 -7.19 -29.88
C TYR A 170 -22.56 -7.06 -30.19
N ASN A 171 -22.89 -6.16 -31.11
CA ASN A 171 -24.23 -5.91 -31.60
C ASN A 171 -24.45 -6.70 -32.89
N PHE A 172 -25.42 -7.61 -32.87
CA PHE A 172 -25.70 -8.45 -34.03
C PHE A 172 -26.27 -7.61 -35.19
N PRO A 173 -25.99 -7.99 -36.45
CA PRO A 173 -26.62 -7.34 -37.60
C PRO A 173 -28.15 -7.41 -37.52
N LYS A 174 -28.83 -6.36 -37.97
CA LYS A 174 -30.31 -6.28 -37.97
C LYS A 174 -30.98 -7.47 -38.67
N MET A 175 -30.31 -8.10 -39.63
CA MET A 175 -30.83 -9.31 -40.30
C MET A 175 -31.05 -10.46 -39.32
N VAL A 176 -30.11 -10.69 -38.40
CA VAL A 176 -30.23 -11.75 -37.38
C VAL A 176 -31.34 -11.43 -36.39
N ALA A 177 -31.42 -10.16 -35.96
CA ALA A 177 -32.47 -9.70 -35.05
C ALA A 177 -33.88 -9.87 -35.66
N LYS A 178 -34.05 -9.53 -36.95
CA LYS A 178 -35.31 -9.72 -37.69
C LYS A 178 -35.75 -11.18 -37.76
N THR A 179 -34.84 -12.12 -38.03
CA THR A 179 -35.17 -13.56 -38.05
C THR A 179 -35.73 -14.04 -36.71
N LEU A 180 -35.24 -13.45 -35.61
CA LEU A 180 -35.68 -13.77 -34.25
C LEU A 180 -36.84 -12.89 -33.76
N HIS A 181 -37.44 -12.06 -34.62
CA HIS A 181 -38.54 -11.15 -34.29
C HIS A 181 -38.23 -10.21 -33.11
N VAL A 182 -37.00 -9.69 -33.06
CA VAL A 182 -36.56 -8.70 -32.05
C VAL A 182 -35.93 -7.48 -32.74
N GLU A 183 -35.97 -6.31 -32.09
CA GLU A 183 -35.38 -5.08 -32.62
C GLU A 183 -33.84 -5.09 -32.59
N ASN A 184 -33.25 -5.58 -31.50
CA ASN A 184 -31.80 -5.61 -31.33
C ASN A 184 -31.34 -6.75 -30.41
N ILE A 185 -30.15 -7.29 -30.73
CA ILE A 185 -29.48 -8.31 -29.92
C ILE A 185 -28.04 -7.84 -29.67
N ARG A 186 -27.67 -7.74 -28.40
CA ARG A 186 -26.30 -7.47 -27.98
C ARG A 186 -25.83 -8.56 -27.01
N VAL A 187 -24.70 -9.17 -27.29
CA VAL A 187 -23.98 -10.02 -26.32
C VAL A 187 -22.83 -9.21 -25.76
N PHE A 188 -22.57 -9.32 -24.46
CA PHE A 188 -21.46 -8.63 -23.83
C PHE A 188 -20.84 -9.44 -22.72
N GLY A 189 -19.52 -9.30 -22.58
CA GLY A 189 -18.78 -9.73 -21.40
C GLY A 189 -18.26 -8.50 -20.65
N SER A 190 -18.31 -8.52 -19.32
CA SER A 190 -17.69 -7.49 -18.50
C SER A 190 -16.90 -8.08 -17.34
N VAL A 191 -15.89 -7.32 -16.91
CA VAL A 191 -15.09 -7.64 -15.72
C VAL A 191 -15.12 -6.43 -14.80
N ASP A 192 -15.60 -6.64 -13.57
CA ASP A 192 -15.55 -5.65 -12.49
C ASP A 192 -14.26 -5.85 -11.69
N ASN A 193 -13.63 -4.75 -11.25
CA ASN A 193 -12.31 -4.73 -10.62
C ASN A 193 -11.27 -5.50 -11.45
N ALA A 194 -11.20 -5.16 -12.73
CA ALA A 194 -10.42 -5.91 -13.72
C ALA A 194 -8.93 -5.96 -13.36
N PHE A 195 -8.34 -4.84 -12.94
CA PHE A 195 -6.99 -4.78 -12.39
C PHE A 195 -6.76 -3.50 -11.57
N THR A 196 -5.77 -3.55 -10.69
CA THR A 196 -5.20 -2.41 -9.95
C THR A 196 -3.69 -2.42 -10.18
N ILE A 197 -3.13 -1.27 -10.53
CA ILE A 197 -1.69 -1.01 -10.63
C ILE A 197 -1.30 -0.16 -9.43
N THR A 198 -0.39 -0.66 -8.60
CA THR A 198 0.10 0.00 -7.38
C THR A 198 1.40 -0.66 -6.94
N ASP A 199 2.24 0.09 -6.23
CA ASP A 199 3.42 -0.45 -5.54
C ASP A 199 3.09 -0.83 -4.08
N TYR A 200 1.86 -0.57 -3.62
CA TYR A 200 1.36 -0.97 -2.32
C TYR A 200 1.35 -2.50 -2.19
N LYS A 201 1.86 -3.02 -1.07
CA LYS A 201 2.05 -4.46 -0.84
C LYS A 201 0.81 -5.16 -0.31
N GLY A 202 -0.07 -4.42 0.36
CA GLY A 202 -1.34 -4.92 0.85
C GLY A 202 -2.33 -5.22 -0.28
N TYR A 203 -3.50 -5.73 0.09
CA TYR A 203 -4.49 -6.19 -0.89
C TYR A 203 -5.21 -5.07 -1.63
N ASN A 204 -5.45 -3.94 -0.96
CA ASN A 204 -6.18 -2.82 -1.50
C ASN A 204 -5.55 -1.50 -1.02
N PRO A 205 -5.02 -0.66 -1.93
CA PRO A 205 -4.44 0.64 -1.57
C PRO A 205 -5.50 1.67 -1.14
N GLU A 206 -6.79 1.43 -1.40
CA GLU A 206 -7.89 2.21 -0.83
C GLU A 206 -8.21 1.67 0.57
N VAL A 207 -7.52 2.22 1.57
CA VAL A 207 -7.61 1.73 2.95
C VAL A 207 -8.50 2.62 3.80
N ASP A 208 -9.35 1.99 4.59
CA ASP A 208 -10.13 2.65 5.63
C ASP A 208 -10.43 1.66 6.77
N TYR A 209 -9.44 1.45 7.64
CA TYR A 209 -9.62 0.56 8.80
C TYR A 209 -10.62 1.11 9.84
N ASN A 210 -10.77 2.43 9.96
CA ASN A 210 -11.55 3.08 11.02
C ASN A 210 -12.85 3.73 10.53
N ALA A 211 -13.41 3.25 9.40
CA ALA A 211 -14.69 3.70 8.85
C ALA A 211 -14.82 5.24 8.71
N GLY A 212 -13.77 5.90 8.23
CA GLY A 212 -13.77 7.34 7.94
C GLY A 212 -13.48 8.22 9.15
N ALA A 213 -12.91 7.67 10.23
CA ALA A 213 -12.47 8.48 11.36
C ALA A 213 -11.37 9.48 10.95
N ASN A 214 -11.73 10.77 10.91
CA ASN A 214 -10.87 11.88 10.47
C ASN A 214 -9.55 12.03 11.25
N LEU A 215 -9.46 11.47 12.46
CA LEU A 215 -8.25 11.55 13.29
C LEU A 215 -7.28 10.40 13.05
N THR A 216 -7.70 9.35 12.35
CA THR A 216 -6.91 8.15 12.08
C THR A 216 -7.14 7.60 10.66
N PRO A 217 -6.99 8.42 9.60
CA PRO A 217 -7.16 7.98 8.22
C PRO A 217 -5.96 7.16 7.72
N GLY A 218 -6.12 6.45 6.60
CA GLY A 218 -4.99 5.85 5.87
C GLY A 218 -4.31 4.64 6.54
N VAL A 219 -4.92 4.06 7.57
CA VAL A 219 -4.42 2.83 8.21
C VAL A 219 -5.01 1.62 7.51
N ASP A 220 -4.15 0.67 7.14
CA ASP A 220 -4.54 -0.69 6.79
C ASP A 220 -4.30 -1.64 7.97
N TYR A 221 -5.21 -2.60 8.13
CA TYR A 221 -5.06 -3.68 9.10
C TYR A 221 -5.53 -5.01 8.49
N GLY A 222 -5.18 -5.24 7.22
CA GLY A 222 -5.57 -6.41 6.47
C GLY A 222 -6.97 -6.29 5.87
N ASN A 223 -7.32 -5.10 5.34
CA ASN A 223 -8.57 -4.91 4.62
C ASN A 223 -8.67 -5.87 3.43
N TYR A 224 -9.86 -6.47 3.27
CA TYR A 224 -10.07 -7.47 2.22
C TYR A 224 -9.95 -6.86 0.82
N PRO A 225 -9.39 -7.62 -0.15
CA PRO A 225 -9.36 -7.20 -1.54
C PRO A 225 -10.77 -7.04 -2.10
N LEU A 226 -10.89 -6.20 -3.12
CA LEU A 226 -12.09 -6.15 -3.95
C LEU A 226 -12.19 -7.40 -4.81
N ALA A 227 -13.35 -8.06 -4.79
CA ALA A 227 -13.61 -9.22 -5.61
C ALA A 227 -13.64 -8.84 -7.11
N ARG A 228 -12.95 -9.63 -7.94
CA ARG A 228 -13.05 -9.54 -9.39
C ARG A 228 -14.22 -10.38 -9.88
N ALA A 229 -15.21 -9.74 -10.50
CA ALA A 229 -16.39 -10.42 -11.03
C ALA A 229 -16.33 -10.49 -12.55
N TYR A 230 -16.65 -11.66 -13.12
CA TYR A 230 -16.76 -11.86 -14.57
C TYR A 230 -18.23 -12.06 -14.90
N ASN A 231 -18.76 -11.22 -15.79
CA ASN A 231 -20.15 -11.23 -16.17
C ASN A 231 -20.27 -11.52 -17.67
N LEU A 232 -21.24 -12.34 -18.03
CA LEU A 232 -21.64 -12.58 -19.41
C LEU A 232 -23.14 -12.31 -19.51
N GLY A 233 -23.54 -11.50 -20.47
CA GLY A 233 -24.91 -11.06 -20.62
C GLY A 233 -25.38 -10.98 -22.06
N ILE A 234 -26.68 -11.12 -22.24
CA ILE A 234 -27.38 -10.89 -23.50
C ILE A 234 -28.45 -9.85 -23.25
N LYS A 235 -28.48 -8.80 -24.07
CA LYS A 235 -29.52 -7.77 -24.07
C LYS A 235 -30.36 -7.92 -25.33
N LEU A 236 -31.64 -8.20 -25.13
CA LEU A 236 -32.66 -8.23 -26.17
C LEU A 236 -33.51 -6.95 -26.07
N THR A 237 -33.91 -6.40 -27.21
CA THR A 237 -34.85 -5.27 -27.31
C THR A 237 -35.96 -5.69 -28.27
N PHE A 238 -37.21 -5.51 -27.86
CA PHE A 238 -38.41 -6.00 -28.54
C PHE A 238 -39.14 -4.88 -29.26
#